data_AF-A0A2V8EVX7-F1
#
_entry.id   AF-A0A2V8EVX7-F1
#
_cell.length_a   1.000
_cell.length_b   1.000
_cell.length_c   1.000
_cell.angle_alpha   90.00
_cell.angle_beta   90.00
_cell.angle_gamma   90.00
#
_symmetry.space_group_name_H-M   'P 1'
#
loop_
_entity.id
_entity.type
_entity.pdbx_description
1 polymer ?
#
loop_
_entity_poly.entity_id
_entity_poly.type
_entity_poly.pdbx_seq_one_letter_code
_entity_poly.pdbx_strand_id
1 'polypeptide(L)'
;GDVLVVTTTAESTDGMFGELLAVSARARGVVGLVIDAGVRDVADITAMNFPVWAKAISAQGTVKATPGWVNVPVVCAGAIVKPGDVIVGDADGVVVVPRASAAEVARLGTERVAKEQKSRERLRQGELGLDIYGWRAKLAELGVQYVDSADADEN
;
A
#
# COMPACT_ATOMS: atom_id res chain seq x y z
N GLY A 1 2.07 -14.08 -10.42
CA GLY A 1 0.91 -14.04 -11.32
C GLY A 1 0.39 -12.64 -11.38
N ASP A 2 -0.81 -12.45 -11.92
CA ASP A 2 -1.40 -11.12 -12.11
C ASP A 2 -2.12 -10.65 -10.85
N VAL A 3 -2.15 -9.34 -10.62
CA VAL A 3 -3.04 -8.70 -9.62
C VAL A 3 -4.13 -7.97 -10.39
N LEU A 4 -5.39 -8.24 -10.07
CA LEU A 4 -6.51 -7.48 -10.64
C LEU A 4 -6.58 -6.11 -9.97
N VAL A 5 -6.65 -5.04 -10.76
CA VAL A 5 -6.85 -3.68 -10.26
C VAL A 5 -8.13 -3.15 -10.86
N VAL A 6 -9.12 -2.86 -10.01
CA VAL A 6 -10.49 -2.55 -10.41
C VAL A 6 -10.90 -1.19 -9.84
N THR A 7 -11.49 -0.35 -10.70
CA THR A 7 -12.06 0.94 -10.31
C THR A 7 -13.43 1.11 -10.97
N THR A 8 -14.20 2.08 -10.47
CA THR A 8 -15.49 2.48 -11.03
C THR A 8 -15.40 3.87 -11.66
N THR A 9 -16.30 4.16 -12.58
CA THR A 9 -16.38 5.49 -13.23
C THR A 9 -16.91 6.58 -12.28
N ALA A 10 -17.59 6.17 -11.22
CA ALA A 10 -18.05 7.02 -10.11
C ALA A 10 -17.83 6.29 -8.79
N GLU A 11 -17.73 7.01 -7.68
CA GLU A 11 -17.53 6.42 -6.36
C GLU A 11 -18.63 5.40 -6.02
N SER A 12 -18.22 4.22 -5.54
CA SER A 12 -19.13 3.16 -5.13
C SER A 12 -18.48 2.35 -4.00
N THR A 13 -19.31 1.86 -3.09
CA THR A 13 -18.92 0.96 -1.99
C THR A 13 -19.66 -0.37 -2.06
N ASP A 14 -20.36 -0.65 -3.17
CA ASP A 14 -21.11 -1.90 -3.37
C ASP A 14 -20.16 -3.09 -3.60
N GLY A 15 -20.60 -4.28 -3.16
CA GLY A 15 -19.87 -5.54 -3.22
C GLY A 15 -19.74 -6.09 -4.63
N MET A 16 -18.83 -5.53 -5.43
CA MET A 16 -18.59 -5.93 -6.82
C MET A 16 -17.87 -7.26 -6.99
N PHE A 17 -17.05 -7.62 -5.99
CA PHE A 17 -16.25 -8.84 -6.02
C PHE A 17 -16.58 -9.72 -4.82
N GLY A 18 -16.77 -11.01 -5.06
CA GLY A 18 -17.09 -12.02 -4.05
C GLY A 18 -16.35 -13.32 -4.31
N GLU A 19 -16.65 -14.35 -3.53
CA GLU A 19 -15.89 -15.61 -3.48
C GLU A 19 -15.84 -16.30 -4.85
N LEU A 20 -16.96 -16.38 -5.58
CA LEU A 20 -16.99 -17.05 -6.89
C LEU A 20 -16.03 -16.42 -7.90
N LEU A 21 -15.87 -15.09 -7.86
CA LEU A 21 -14.91 -14.38 -8.71
C LEU A 21 -13.48 -14.61 -8.23
N ALA A 22 -13.26 -14.70 -6.91
CA ALA A 22 -11.96 -15.06 -6.33
C ALA A 22 -11.52 -16.47 -6.77
N VAL A 23 -12.42 -17.45 -6.74
CA VAL A 23 -12.17 -18.81 -7.25
C VAL A 23 -11.81 -18.78 -8.72
N SER A 24 -12.59 -18.09 -9.55
CA SER A 24 -12.30 -17.97 -10.98
C SER A 24 -10.96 -17.29 -11.25
N ALA A 25 -10.62 -16.24 -10.51
CA ALA A 25 -9.38 -15.50 -10.65
C ALA A 25 -8.18 -16.40 -10.26
N ARG A 26 -8.26 -17.06 -9.10
CA ARG A 26 -7.23 -17.98 -8.61
C ARG A 26 -7.01 -19.16 -9.56
N ALA A 27 -8.08 -19.70 -10.15
CA ALA A 27 -7.99 -20.77 -11.15
C ALA A 27 -7.22 -20.36 -12.41
N ARG A 28 -7.07 -19.04 -12.66
CA ARG A 28 -6.27 -18.47 -13.76
C ARG A 28 -4.89 -17.98 -13.33
N GLY A 29 -4.49 -18.20 -12.08
CA GLY A 29 -3.18 -17.76 -11.56
C GLY A 29 -3.12 -16.29 -11.14
N VAL A 30 -4.27 -15.62 -11.00
CA VAL A 30 -4.34 -14.31 -10.33
C VAL A 30 -3.97 -14.50 -8.86
N VAL A 31 -3.13 -13.60 -8.35
CA VAL A 31 -2.55 -13.68 -7.00
C VAL A 31 -3.17 -12.69 -6.01
N GLY A 32 -4.07 -11.82 -6.46
CA GLY A 32 -4.81 -10.92 -5.57
C GLY A 32 -5.69 -9.91 -6.32
N LEU A 33 -6.40 -9.10 -5.54
CA LEU A 33 -7.27 -8.02 -6.00
C LEU A 33 -6.96 -6.73 -5.25
N VAL A 34 -6.90 -5.62 -5.99
CA VAL A 34 -7.00 -4.26 -5.46
C VAL A 34 -8.23 -3.63 -6.11
N ILE A 35 -9.17 -3.15 -5.32
CA ILE A 35 -10.43 -2.59 -5.81
C ILE A 35 -10.79 -1.29 -5.08
N ASP A 36 -11.02 -0.24 -5.86
CA ASP A 36 -11.42 1.08 -5.34
C ASP A 36 -12.94 1.16 -5.05
N ALA A 37 -13.49 0.06 -4.53
CA ALA A 37 -14.91 -0.11 -4.22
C ALA A 37 -15.12 -1.27 -3.23
N GLY A 38 -16.36 -1.78 -3.12
CA GLY A 38 -16.73 -2.80 -2.16
C GLY A 38 -16.47 -4.24 -2.61
N VAL A 39 -16.26 -5.11 -1.63
CA VAL A 39 -16.23 -6.58 -1.78
C VAL A 39 -17.19 -7.27 -0.81
N ARG A 40 -17.56 -8.51 -1.11
CA ARG A 40 -18.41 -9.39 -0.29
C ARG A 40 -17.77 -10.76 -0.10
N ASP A 41 -18.44 -11.62 0.66
CA ASP A 41 -17.99 -13.00 0.94
C ASP A 41 -16.60 -13.06 1.60
N VAL A 42 -16.30 -12.08 2.46
CA VAL A 42 -14.95 -11.87 3.05
C VAL A 42 -14.49 -13.07 3.86
N ALA A 43 -15.41 -13.78 4.54
CA ALA A 43 -15.07 -14.97 5.30
C ALA A 43 -14.48 -16.07 4.39
N ASP A 44 -15.11 -16.32 3.25
CA ASP A 44 -14.67 -17.35 2.31
C ASP A 44 -13.42 -16.92 1.53
N ILE A 45 -13.35 -15.65 1.11
CA ILE A 45 -12.15 -15.06 0.47
C ILE A 45 -10.94 -15.16 1.40
N THR A 46 -11.13 -14.87 2.70
CA THR A 46 -10.08 -15.02 3.71
C THR A 46 -9.70 -16.48 3.89
N ALA A 47 -10.67 -17.38 4.01
CA ALA A 47 -10.43 -18.81 4.19
C ALA A 47 -9.66 -19.44 3.02
N MET A 48 -9.87 -18.95 1.79
CA MET A 48 -9.12 -19.41 0.62
C MET A 48 -7.72 -18.77 0.47
N ASN A 49 -7.32 -17.88 1.39
CA ASN A 49 -6.08 -17.11 1.36
C ASN A 49 -5.89 -16.34 0.04
N PHE A 50 -6.96 -15.68 -0.46
CA PHE A 50 -6.87 -14.81 -1.64
C PHE A 50 -6.75 -13.35 -1.18
N PRO A 51 -5.59 -12.70 -1.36
CA PRO A 51 -5.38 -11.32 -0.89
C PRO A 51 -6.29 -10.31 -1.60
N VAL A 52 -6.97 -9.48 -0.81
CA VAL A 52 -7.85 -8.42 -1.32
C VAL A 52 -7.62 -7.14 -0.53
N TRP A 53 -7.37 -6.04 -1.25
CA TRP A 53 -7.42 -4.68 -0.72
C TRP A 53 -8.61 -3.96 -1.33
N ALA A 54 -9.57 -3.57 -0.49
CA ALA A 54 -10.84 -2.99 -0.93
C ALA A 54 -11.15 -1.71 -0.14
N LYS A 55 -11.88 -0.79 -0.77
CA LYS A 55 -12.40 0.42 -0.10
C LYS A 55 -13.44 0.09 0.97
N ALA A 56 -14.26 -0.94 0.75
CA ALA A 56 -15.34 -1.32 1.65
C ALA A 56 -15.61 -2.83 1.66
N ILE A 57 -16.25 -3.29 2.73
CA ILE A 57 -16.91 -4.60 2.79
C ILE A 57 -18.41 -4.32 2.73
N SER A 58 -19.11 -4.86 1.74
CA SER A 58 -20.52 -4.58 1.48
C SER A 58 -21.24 -5.78 0.89
N ALA A 59 -22.37 -6.17 1.50
CA ALA A 59 -23.24 -7.23 0.96
C ALA A 59 -24.13 -6.76 -0.20
N GLN A 60 -24.21 -5.44 -0.44
CA GLN A 60 -25.01 -4.86 -1.53
C GLN A 60 -24.45 -5.33 -2.87
N GLY A 61 -25.28 -6.00 -3.68
CA GLY A 61 -24.86 -6.53 -4.98
C GLY A 61 -24.85 -5.46 -6.08
N THR A 62 -24.23 -5.82 -7.22
CA THR A 62 -24.21 -4.99 -8.43
C THR A 62 -24.91 -5.67 -9.61
N VAL A 63 -25.12 -4.91 -10.69
CA VAL A 63 -25.76 -5.38 -11.93
C VAL A 63 -24.78 -5.39 -13.10
N LYS A 64 -25.08 -6.18 -14.13
CA LYS A 64 -24.28 -6.30 -15.37
C LYS A 64 -24.93 -5.54 -16.52
N ALA A 65 -25.23 -4.26 -16.30
CA ALA A 65 -26.03 -3.45 -17.22
C ALA A 65 -25.21 -2.50 -18.11
N THR A 66 -24.01 -2.12 -17.68
CA THR A 66 -23.18 -1.11 -18.35
C THR A 66 -21.82 -1.71 -18.70
N PRO A 67 -21.30 -1.49 -19.92
CA PRO A 67 -19.96 -1.93 -20.28
C PRO A 67 -18.88 -1.13 -19.53
N GLY A 68 -17.68 -1.69 -19.49
CA GLY A 68 -16.47 -1.02 -19.01
C GLY A 68 -15.28 -1.32 -19.92
N TRP A 69 -14.08 -1.12 -19.39
CA TRP A 69 -12.84 -1.37 -20.11
C TRP A 69 -11.94 -2.32 -19.32
N VAL A 70 -11.15 -3.11 -20.04
CA VAL A 70 -10.16 -4.02 -19.47
C VAL A 70 -8.81 -3.70 -20.11
N ASN A 71 -7.74 -3.74 -19.32
CA ASN A 71 -6.39 -3.40 -19.78
C ASN A 71 -6.27 -1.99 -20.38
N VAL A 72 -6.88 -1.01 -19.71
CA VAL A 72 -6.66 0.42 -19.96
C VAL A 72 -6.03 1.07 -18.73
N PRO A 73 -5.33 2.21 -18.86
CA PRO A 73 -4.92 2.98 -17.70
C PRO A 73 -6.13 3.40 -16.86
N VAL A 74 -6.03 3.25 -15.54
CA VAL A 74 -7.09 3.59 -14.59
C VAL A 74 -6.55 4.46 -13.46
N VAL A 75 -7.43 5.18 -12.77
CA VAL A 75 -7.14 5.77 -11.46
C VAL A 75 -7.81 4.89 -10.40
N CYS A 76 -7.01 4.34 -9.48
CA CYS A 76 -7.46 3.48 -8.39
C CYS A 76 -6.94 4.08 -7.07
N ALA A 77 -7.84 4.50 -6.19
CA ALA A 77 -7.51 5.15 -4.92
C ALA A 77 -6.55 6.35 -5.09
N GLY A 78 -6.75 7.13 -6.14
CA GLY A 78 -5.92 8.31 -6.47
C GLY A 78 -4.60 8.01 -7.19
N ALA A 79 -4.21 6.74 -7.37
CA ALA A 79 -3.01 6.35 -8.10
C ALA A 79 -3.34 5.98 -9.56
N ILE A 80 -2.51 6.44 -10.51
CA ILE A 80 -2.58 5.98 -11.90
C ILE A 80 -1.95 4.58 -11.98
N VAL A 81 -2.70 3.63 -12.52
CA VAL A 81 -2.23 2.26 -12.77
C VAL A 81 -2.33 1.97 -14.26
N LYS A 82 -1.21 1.58 -14.87
CA LYS A 82 -1.19 1.12 -16.26
C LYS A 82 -1.15 -0.41 -16.31
N PRO A 83 -1.74 -1.02 -17.34
CA PRO A 83 -1.61 -2.46 -17.54
C PRO A 83 -0.15 -2.91 -17.56
N GLY A 84 0.18 -3.88 -16.71
CA GLY A 84 1.53 -4.43 -16.58
C GLY A 84 2.44 -3.70 -15.57
N ASP A 85 1.97 -2.63 -14.91
CA ASP A 85 2.64 -2.09 -13.74
C ASP A 85 2.65 -3.13 -12.61
N VAL A 86 3.67 -3.06 -11.75
CA VAL A 86 3.83 -3.99 -10.63
C VAL A 86 3.04 -3.48 -9.44
N ILE A 87 2.18 -4.33 -8.89
CA ILE A 87 1.41 -4.06 -7.67
C ILE A 87 2.08 -4.79 -6.52
N VAL A 88 2.43 -4.04 -5.48
CA VAL A 88 2.95 -4.60 -4.22
C VAL A 88 1.96 -4.23 -3.12
N GLY A 89 1.46 -5.23 -2.40
CA GLY A 89 0.52 -5.04 -1.32
C GLY A 89 0.96 -5.81 -0.08
N ASP A 90 0.77 -5.20 1.08
CA ASP A 90 0.98 -5.79 2.40
C ASP A 90 -0.07 -5.25 3.41
N ALA A 91 0.21 -5.39 4.71
CA ALA A 91 -0.70 -4.92 5.76
C ALA A 91 -0.75 -3.38 5.88
N ASP A 92 0.28 -2.66 5.41
CA ASP A 92 0.34 -1.20 5.48
C ASP A 92 -0.43 -0.58 4.31
N GLY A 93 -0.49 -1.27 3.17
CA GLY A 93 -1.33 -0.86 2.05
C GLY A 93 -0.87 -1.42 0.72
N VAL A 94 -1.02 -0.60 -0.33
CA VAL A 94 -0.71 -0.96 -1.71
C VAL A 94 0.13 0.14 -2.36
N VAL A 95 1.17 -0.25 -3.08
CA VAL A 95 1.97 0.63 -3.93
C VAL A 95 1.97 0.14 -5.37
N VAL A 96 1.93 1.09 -6.29
CA VAL A 96 2.02 0.86 -7.74
C VAL A 96 3.43 1.25 -8.18
N VAL A 97 4.14 0.31 -8.79
CA VAL A 97 5.47 0.55 -9.34
C VAL A 97 5.38 0.50 -10.86
N PRO A 98 5.68 1.62 -11.57
CA PRO A 98 5.67 1.63 -13.02
C PRO A 98 6.56 0.53 -13.59
N ARG A 99 6.06 -0.22 -14.58
CA ARG A 99 6.77 -1.36 -15.16
C ARG A 99 8.19 -1.04 -15.59
N ALA A 100 8.38 0.13 -16.20
CA ALA A 100 9.68 0.60 -16.70
C ALA A 100 10.73 0.80 -15.58
N SER A 101 10.28 1.04 -14.35
CA SER A 101 11.15 1.30 -13.19
C SER A 101 11.23 0.14 -12.21
N ALA A 102 10.52 -0.98 -12.48
CA ALA A 102 10.36 -2.07 -11.52
C ALA A 102 11.69 -2.68 -11.06
N ALA A 103 12.62 -2.94 -11.98
CA ALA A 103 13.93 -3.51 -11.65
C ALA A 103 14.76 -2.57 -10.76
N GLU A 104 14.74 -1.27 -11.06
CA GLU A 104 15.49 -0.29 -10.29
C GLU A 104 14.90 -0.07 -8.91
N VAL A 105 13.57 0.00 -8.80
CA VAL A 105 12.87 0.10 -7.51
C VAL A 105 13.15 -1.12 -6.63
N ALA A 106 13.18 -2.33 -7.21
CA ALA A 106 13.53 -3.55 -6.46
C ALA A 106 14.98 -3.51 -5.94
N ARG A 107 15.93 -3.04 -6.75
CA ARG A 107 17.33 -2.88 -6.35
C ARG A 107 17.47 -1.87 -5.20
N LEU A 108 16.91 -0.68 -5.37
CA LEU A 108 16.95 0.39 -4.36
C LEU A 108 16.22 -0.02 -3.06
N GLY A 109 15.11 -0.74 -3.17
CA GLY A 109 14.38 -1.30 -2.03
C GLY A 109 15.24 -2.28 -1.24
N THR A 110 15.95 -3.18 -1.92
CA THR A 110 16.86 -4.15 -1.28
C THR A 110 18.00 -3.43 -0.54
N GLU A 111 18.60 -2.42 -1.17
CA GLU A 111 19.66 -1.61 -0.56
C GLU A 111 19.15 -0.86 0.67
N ARG A 112 17.93 -0.32 0.60
CA ARG A 112 17.27 0.36 1.71
C ARG A 112 17.04 -0.58 2.89
N VAL A 113 16.49 -1.77 2.65
CA VAL A 113 16.28 -2.79 3.70
C VAL A 113 17.61 -3.15 4.37
N ALA A 114 18.68 -3.36 3.60
CA ALA A 114 19.99 -3.67 4.16
C ALA A 114 20.54 -2.52 5.03
N LYS A 115 20.34 -1.27 4.63
CA LYS A 115 20.70 -0.09 5.43
C LYS A 115 19.89 -0.01 6.72
N GLU A 116 18.58 -0.21 6.64
CA GLU A 116 17.68 -0.17 7.78
C GLU A 116 18.00 -1.28 8.81
N GLN A 117 18.42 -2.46 8.38
CA GLN A 117 18.85 -3.52 9.31
C GLN A 117 20.09 -3.10 10.12
N LYS A 118 21.08 -2.44 9.49
CA LYS A 118 22.25 -1.93 10.20
C LYS A 118 21.87 -0.88 11.23
N SER A 119 21.01 0.07 10.85
CA SER A 119 20.50 1.08 11.77
C SER A 119 19.68 0.46 12.91
N ARG A 120 18.87 -0.56 12.61
CA ARG A 120 18.03 -1.26 13.60
C ARG A 120 18.85 -1.93 14.68
N GLU A 121 19.99 -2.53 14.34
CA GLU A 121 20.89 -3.15 15.32
C GLU A 121 21.48 -2.10 16.27
N ARG A 122 21.99 -0.98 15.73
CA ARG A 122 22.52 0.13 16.52
C ARG A 122 21.46 0.72 17.47
N LEU A 123 20.25 0.93 16.96
CA LEU A 123 19.12 1.42 17.77
C LEU A 123 18.76 0.45 18.90
N ARG A 124 18.80 -0.86 18.65
CA ARG A 124 18.55 -1.88 19.71
C ARG A 124 19.63 -1.91 20.78
N GLN A 125 20.84 -1.50 20.46
CA GLN A 125 21.95 -1.36 21.40
C GLN A 125 21.86 -0.07 22.24
N GLY A 126 20.84 0.76 22.02
CA GLY A 126 20.61 1.99 22.78
C GLY A 126 21.24 3.25 22.19
N GLU A 127 21.89 3.15 21.02
CA GLU A 127 22.31 4.34 20.30
C GLU A 127 21.09 5.17 19.88
N LEU A 128 21.13 6.49 20.11
CA LEU A 128 20.03 7.37 19.74
C LEU A 128 20.02 7.64 18.23
N GLY A 129 18.83 7.66 17.64
CA GLY A 129 18.66 8.06 16.23
C GLY A 129 19.22 9.45 15.92
N LEU A 130 19.17 10.36 16.91
CA LEU A 130 19.76 11.69 16.82
C LEU A 130 21.25 11.67 16.45
N ASP A 131 21.99 10.69 16.99
CA ASP A 131 23.42 10.52 16.78
C ASP A 131 23.69 9.70 15.51
N ILE A 132 22.96 8.61 15.30
CA ILE A 132 23.08 7.74 14.11
C ILE A 132 22.89 8.52 12.81
N TYR A 133 21.89 9.42 12.79
CA TYR A 133 21.49 10.16 11.59
C TYR A 133 22.06 11.58 11.54
N GLY A 134 22.88 11.99 12.52
CA GLY A 134 23.50 13.32 12.56
C GLY A 134 22.50 14.46 12.79
N TRP A 135 21.35 14.19 13.39
CA TRP A 135 20.29 15.18 13.56
C TRP A 135 20.60 16.26 14.58
N ARG A 136 21.55 16.07 15.51
CA ARG A 136 21.91 17.11 16.48
C ARG A 136 22.38 18.40 15.80
N ALA A 137 23.27 18.28 14.82
CA ALA A 137 23.71 19.42 14.03
C ALA A 137 22.54 20.05 13.26
N LYS A 138 21.66 19.21 12.70
CA LYS A 138 20.50 19.71 11.94
C LYS A 138 19.49 20.45 12.81
N LEU A 139 19.24 19.97 14.02
CA LEU A 139 18.34 20.61 14.98
C LEU A 139 18.91 21.94 15.45
N ALA A 140 20.23 22.02 15.67
CA ALA A 140 20.91 23.28 15.99
C ALA A 140 20.80 24.30 14.85
N GLU A 141 21.02 23.89 13.59
CA GLU A 141 20.81 24.76 12.41
C GLU A 141 19.38 25.29 12.32
N LEU A 142 18.39 24.46 12.67
CA LEU A 142 16.98 24.83 12.67
C LEU A 142 16.58 25.70 13.88
N GLY A 143 17.52 25.99 14.79
CA GLY A 143 17.26 26.79 15.98
C GLY A 143 16.42 26.08 17.04
N VAL A 144 16.40 24.74 17.05
CA VAL A 144 15.67 23.97 18.05
C VAL A 144 16.35 24.18 19.40
N GLN A 145 15.62 24.79 20.33
CA GLN A 145 16.04 24.98 21.71
C GLN A 145 15.53 23.84 22.59
N TYR A 146 16.39 23.36 23.48
CA TYR A 146 16.02 22.40 24.52
C TYR A 146 15.80 23.19 25.80
N VAL A 147 14.59 23.10 26.36
CA VAL A 147 14.22 23.72 27.63
C VAL A 147 13.98 22.63 28.66
N ASP A 148 14.54 22.80 29.86
CA ASP A 148 14.49 21.79 30.92
C ASP A 148 13.16 21.79 31.68
N SER A 149 12.39 22.88 31.59
CA SER A 149 11.04 23.01 32.18
C SER A 149 10.18 24.00 31.39
N ALA A 150 8.86 23.86 31.49
CA ALA A 150 7.90 24.73 30.81
C ALA A 150 7.92 26.19 31.31
N ASP A 151 8.52 26.44 32.49
CA ASP A 151 8.56 27.74 33.15
C ASP A 151 9.86 28.53 32.82
N ALA A 152 10.69 28.03 31.90
CA ALA A 152 12.01 28.60 31.59
C ALA A 152 11.99 29.94 30.81
N ASP A 153 10.81 30.43 30.43
CA ASP A 153 10.62 31.73 29.74
C ASP A 153 10.29 32.90 30.68
N GLU A 154 10.34 32.70 32.01
CA GLU A 154 10.26 33.79 32.99
C GLU A 154 11.64 34.14 33.57
N ASN A 155 12.47 34.86 32.79
CA ASN A 155 13.43 35.89 33.25
C ASN A 155 14.16 36.57 32.08
#